data_AF-A0A4Y8RGG5-F1
#
_entry.id   AF-A0A4Y8RGG5-F1
#
_cell.length_a   1.000
_cell.length_b   1.000
_cell.length_c   1.000
_cell.angle_alpha   90.00
_cell.angle_beta   90.00
_cell.angle_gamma   90.00
#
_symmetry.space_group_name_H-M   'P 1'
#
loop_
_entity.id
_entity.type
_entity.pdbx_description
1 polymer ?
#
loop_
_entity_poly.entity_id
_entity_poly.type
_entity_poly.pdbx_seq_one_letter_code
_entity_poly.pdbx_strand_id
1 'polypeptide(L)'
;MNALFASTLNVMLLSLESQQAAQLRLFRLGVGGPMAVDEATLMVREKIEAFDKALGSAMAGSTFESIVDNYRTIVQANIQRLKLVTELT
;
A
#
# COMPACT_ATOMS: atom_id res chain seq x y z
N MET A 1 -3.31 28.46 0.13
CA MET A 1 -2.87 27.81 1.39
C MET A 1 -3.56 26.45 1.64
N ASN A 2 -4.14 25.79 0.61
CA ASN A 2 -4.99 24.59 0.79
C ASN A 2 -4.37 23.27 0.28
N ALA A 3 -3.67 23.27 -0.86
CA ALA A 3 -3.15 22.03 -1.47
C ALA A 3 -2.00 21.40 -0.66
N LEU A 4 -1.08 22.22 -0.12
CA LEU A 4 0.06 21.71 0.64
C LEU A 4 -0.38 21.02 1.95
N PHE A 5 -1.45 21.53 2.57
CA PHE A 5 -2.04 20.93 3.78
C PHE A 5 -2.77 19.62 3.46
N ALA A 6 -3.58 19.60 2.39
CA ALA A 6 -4.28 18.39 1.93
C ALA A 6 -3.29 17.27 1.55
N SER A 7 -2.27 17.62 0.78
CA SER A 7 -1.13 16.76 0.45
C SER A 7 -0.44 16.18 1.69
N THR A 8 -0.21 17.00 2.73
CA THR A 8 0.43 16.55 3.97
C THR A 8 -0.45 15.56 4.75
N LEU A 9 -1.76 15.81 4.82
CA LEU A 9 -2.70 14.89 5.46
C LEU A 9 -2.82 13.57 4.70
N ASN A 10 -2.81 13.62 3.37
CA ASN A 10 -2.80 12.43 2.52
C ASN A 10 -1.53 11.58 2.73
N VAL A 11 -0.36 12.22 2.89
CA VAL A 11 0.90 11.53 3.22
C VAL A 11 0.87 10.92 4.63
N MET A 12 0.28 11.62 5.61
CA MET A 12 0.11 11.07 6.98
C MET A 12 -0.80 9.84 6.99
N LEU A 13 -1.94 9.90 6.30
CA LEU A 13 -2.84 8.75 6.13
C LEU A 13 -2.13 7.59 5.43
N LEU A 14 -1.40 7.88 4.35
CA LEU A 14 -0.63 6.88 3.63
C LEU A 14 0.41 6.19 4.54
N SER A 15 1.08 6.95 5.42
CA SER A 15 2.05 6.40 6.38
C SER A 15 1.40 5.46 7.38
N LEU A 16 0.23 5.82 7.92
CA LEU A 16 -0.54 4.98 8.85
C LEU A 16 -1.04 3.70 8.17
N GLU A 17 -1.61 3.81 6.97
CA GLU A 17 -2.08 2.67 6.19
C GLU A 17 -0.92 1.73 5.82
N SER A 18 0.26 2.29 5.49
CA SER A 18 1.48 1.53 5.23
C SER A 18 2.01 0.79 6.47
N GLN A 19 1.98 1.43 7.65
CA GLN A 19 2.38 0.79 8.92
C GLN A 19 1.46 -0.36 9.28
N GLN A 20 0.14 -0.21 9.12
CA GLN A 20 -0.83 -1.28 9.35
C GLN A 20 -0.60 -2.46 8.41
N ALA A 21 -0.39 -2.19 7.12
CA ALA A 21 -0.06 -3.23 6.15
C ALA A 21 1.23 -3.97 6.53
N ALA A 22 2.28 -3.25 6.95
CA ALA A 22 3.53 -3.85 7.40
C ALA A 22 3.34 -4.77 8.62
N GLN A 23 2.52 -4.37 9.61
CA GLN A 23 2.23 -5.20 10.79
C GLN A 23 1.53 -6.52 10.43
N LEU A 24 0.47 -6.47 9.61
CA LEU A 24 -0.26 -7.67 9.16
C LEU A 24 0.64 -8.64 8.39
N ARG A 25 1.53 -8.08 7.60
CA ARG A 25 2.51 -8.79 6.79
C ARG A 25 3.59 -9.48 7.62
N LEU A 26 4.13 -8.77 8.60
CA LEU A 26 5.08 -9.35 9.55
C LEU A 26 4.43 -10.44 10.40
N PHE A 27 3.15 -10.28 10.76
CA PHE A 27 2.39 -11.34 11.43
C PHE A 27 2.25 -12.59 10.54
N ARG A 28 1.82 -12.43 9.29
CA ARG A 28 1.74 -13.52 8.28
C ARG A 28 3.07 -14.23 8.06
N LEU A 29 4.16 -13.47 7.95
CA LEU A 29 5.50 -14.02 7.80
C LEU A 29 5.97 -14.76 9.06
N GLY A 30 5.66 -14.22 10.24
CA GLY A 30 6.03 -14.83 11.53
C GLY A 30 5.30 -16.13 11.84
N VAL A 31 4.09 -16.32 11.30
CA VAL A 31 3.36 -17.61 11.36
C VAL A 31 4.04 -18.68 10.50
N GLY A 32 4.79 -18.29 9.46
CA GLY A 32 5.54 -19.21 8.61
C GLY A 32 4.68 -20.06 7.68
N GLY A 33 5.28 -21.13 7.14
CA GLY A 33 4.61 -22.05 6.21
C GLY A 33 4.43 -21.53 4.78
N PRO A 34 3.73 -22.27 3.91
CA PRO A 34 3.56 -21.92 2.49
C PRO A 34 2.90 -20.54 2.29
N MET A 35 1.92 -20.21 3.14
CA MET A 35 1.23 -18.92 3.11
C MET A 35 2.14 -17.72 3.38
N ALA A 36 3.24 -17.90 4.12
CA ALA A 36 4.24 -16.85 4.33
C ALA A 36 5.08 -16.59 3.08
N VAL A 37 5.42 -17.65 2.32
CA VAL A 37 6.15 -17.54 1.05
C VAL A 37 5.31 -16.83 -0.01
N ASP A 38 4.02 -17.15 -0.07
CA ASP A 38 3.07 -16.49 -0.96
C ASP A 38 2.91 -15.01 -0.63
N GLU A 39 2.78 -14.67 0.67
CA GLU A 39 2.69 -13.26 1.09
C GLU A 39 4.00 -12.49 0.86
N ALA A 40 5.17 -13.13 1.01
CA ALA A 40 6.45 -12.53 0.66
C ALA A 40 6.56 -12.22 -0.85
N THR A 41 6.13 -13.17 -1.69
CA THR A 41 6.14 -13.00 -3.16
C THR A 41 5.19 -11.88 -3.59
N LEU A 42 4.02 -11.83 -2.96
CA LEU A 42 3.03 -10.81 -3.25
C LEU A 42 3.46 -9.41 -2.79
N MET A 43 4.09 -9.30 -1.62
CA MET A 43 4.67 -8.03 -1.14
C MET A 43 5.61 -7.40 -2.16
N VAL A 44 6.47 -8.20 -2.78
CA VAL A 44 7.43 -7.72 -3.77
C VAL A 44 6.71 -7.27 -5.05
N ARG A 45 5.75 -8.05 -5.54
CA ARG A 45 4.96 -7.69 -6.74
C ARG A 45 4.22 -6.37 -6.55
N GLU A 46 3.53 -6.20 -5.44
CA GLU A 46 2.79 -4.98 -5.17
C GLU A 46 3.70 -3.76 -5.03
N LYS A 47 4.92 -3.94 -4.49
CA LYS A 47 5.91 -2.84 -4.38
C LYS A 47 6.41 -2.40 -5.75
N ILE A 48 6.60 -3.35 -6.68
CA ILE A 48 6.98 -3.08 -8.07
C ILE A 48 5.82 -2.37 -8.80
N GLU A 49 4.59 -2.88 -8.70
CA GLU A 49 3.42 -2.26 -9.34
C GLU A 49 3.16 -0.83 -8.84
N ALA A 50 3.31 -0.60 -7.53
CA ALA A 50 3.15 0.73 -6.95
C ALA A 50 4.25 1.70 -7.41
N PHE A 51 5.49 1.20 -7.56
CA PHE A 51 6.59 1.98 -8.11
C PHE A 51 6.36 2.33 -9.59
N ASP A 52 5.93 1.37 -10.41
CA ASP A 52 5.62 1.60 -11.83
C ASP A 52 4.49 2.63 -12.00
N LYS A 53 3.45 2.55 -11.17
CA LYS A 53 2.38 3.55 -11.18
C LYS A 53 2.85 4.93 -10.75
N ALA A 54 3.70 5.02 -9.71
CA ALA A 54 4.25 6.28 -9.24
C ALA A 54 5.19 6.90 -10.29
N LEU A 55 6.06 6.09 -10.91
CA LEU A 55 6.97 6.50 -11.96
C LEU A 55 6.22 6.94 -13.22
N GLY A 56 5.22 6.17 -13.66
CA GLY A 56 4.37 6.53 -14.80
C GLY A 56 3.60 7.83 -14.56
N SER A 57 3.09 8.03 -13.35
CA SER A 57 2.41 9.28 -12.97
C SER A 57 3.42 10.45 -12.97
N ALA A 58 4.60 10.28 -12.37
CA ALA A 58 5.67 11.28 -12.36
C ALA A 58 6.15 11.66 -13.77
N MET A 59 6.33 10.68 -14.66
CA MET A 59 6.70 10.89 -16.06
C MET A 59 5.60 11.61 -16.85
N ALA A 60 4.32 11.38 -16.51
CA ALA A 60 3.18 12.07 -17.10
C ALA A 60 2.99 13.51 -16.60
N GLY A 61 3.90 14.01 -15.74
CA GLY A 61 3.78 15.33 -15.13
C GLY A 61 2.62 15.43 -14.13
N SER A 62 2.19 14.29 -13.56
CA SER A 62 1.10 14.28 -12.59
C SER A 62 1.47 15.09 -11.36
N THR A 63 0.47 15.78 -10.79
CA THR A 63 0.65 16.47 -9.52
C THR A 63 0.87 15.47 -8.38
N PHE A 64 1.63 15.88 -7.38
CA PHE A 64 1.93 15.06 -6.20
C PHE A 64 0.66 14.50 -5.53
N GLU A 65 -0.43 15.27 -5.47
CA GLU A 65 -1.72 14.80 -4.94
C GLU A 65 -2.31 13.62 -5.72
N SER A 66 -2.22 13.64 -7.06
CA SER A 66 -2.71 12.52 -7.88
C SER A 66 -1.88 11.25 -7.66
N ILE A 67 -0.57 11.39 -7.43
CA ILE A 67 0.31 10.26 -7.10
C ILE A 67 -0.11 9.65 -5.75
N VAL A 68 -0.36 10.50 -4.75
CA VAL A 68 -0.72 10.03 -3.41
C VAL A 68 -2.11 9.37 -3.42
N ASP A 69 -3.11 9.92 -4.10
CA ASP A 69 -4.45 9.32 -4.18
C ASP A 69 -4.44 7.96 -4.89
N ASN A 70 -3.67 7.82 -5.97
CA ASN A 70 -3.47 6.54 -6.65
C ASN A 70 -2.83 5.51 -5.72
N TYR A 71 -1.84 5.92 -4.92
CA TYR A 71 -1.18 5.03 -3.98
C TYR A 71 -2.13 4.60 -2.85
N ARG A 72 -2.96 5.51 -2.33
CA ARG A 72 -3.97 5.19 -1.30
C ARG A 72 -5.00 4.16 -1.78
N THR A 73 -5.41 4.24 -3.05
CA THR A 73 -6.35 3.28 -3.64
C THR A 73 -5.79 1.85 -3.63
N ILE A 74 -4.50 1.70 -3.95
CA ILE A 74 -3.82 0.40 -3.92
C ILE A 74 -3.78 -0.14 -2.49
N VAL A 75 -3.41 0.70 -1.53
CA VAL A 75 -3.29 0.28 -0.12
C VAL A 75 -4.66 -0.14 0.45
N GLN A 76 -5.73 0.58 0.12
CA GLN A 76 -7.08 0.20 0.55
C GLN A 76 -7.54 -1.14 -0.01
N ALA A 77 -7.27 -1.43 -1.29
CA ALA A 77 -7.55 -2.73 -1.88
C ALA A 77 -6.81 -3.86 -1.15
N ASN A 78 -5.56 -3.61 -0.76
CA ASN A 78 -4.75 -4.57 0.00
C ASN A 78 -5.33 -4.83 1.39
N ILE A 79 -5.78 -3.78 2.09
CA ILE A 79 -6.41 -3.90 3.40
C ILE A 79 -7.69 -4.74 3.31
N GLN A 80 -8.54 -4.50 2.31
CA GLN A 80 -9.77 -5.26 2.11
C GLN A 80 -9.49 -6.74 1.86
N ARG A 81 -8.52 -7.04 0.98
CA ARG A 81 -8.08 -8.41 0.71
C ARG A 81 -7.57 -9.09 1.99
N LEU A 82 -6.71 -8.43 2.75
CA LEU A 82 -6.12 -9.01 3.97
C LEU A 82 -7.17 -9.25 5.07
N LYS A 83 -8.15 -8.37 5.22
CA LYS A 83 -9.27 -8.56 6.15
C LYS A 83 -10.08 -9.80 5.80
N LEU A 84 -10.46 -9.97 4.53
CA LEU A 84 -11.21 -11.13 4.06
C LEU A 84 -10.49 -12.46 4.34
N VAL A 85 -9.18 -12.51 4.17
CA VAL A 85 -8.42 -13.75 4.42
C VAL A 85 -8.20 -14.00 5.92
N THR A 86 -8.33 -12.99 6.79
CA THR A 86 -8.18 -13.15 8.25
C THR A 86 -9.47 -13.67 8.91
N GLU A 87 -10.64 -13.43 8.32
CA GLU A 87 -11.93 -13.98 8.81
C GLU A 87 -12.15 -15.45 8.43
N LEU A 88 -11.33 -16.01 7.53
CA LEU A 88 -11.43 -17.38 7.01
C LEU A 88 -10.43 -18.37 7.64
N THR A 89 -9.63 -17.92 8.62
CA THR A 89 -8.62 -18.72 9.36
C THR A 89 -8.93 -18.73 10.84
#